data_AF-A0A6I9N8Z0-F1
#
_entry.id   AF-A0A6I9N8Z0-F1
#
_cell.length_a   1.000
_cell.length_b   1.000
_cell.length_c   1.000
_cell.angle_alpha   90.00
_cell.angle_beta   90.00
_cell.angle_gamma   90.00
#
_symmetry.space_group_name_H-M   'P 1'
#
loop_
_entity.id
_entity.type
_entity.pdbx_description
1 polymer ?
#
loop_
_entity_poly.entity_id
_entity_poly.type
_entity_poly.pdbx_seq_one_letter_code
_entity_poly.pdbx_strand_id
1 'polypeptide(L)'
;MQPEDLLADLPEDATLELVWKNNERLKEYVLVSSKELEYDEDPGSLSETARAGHFTLEQCLNLFTRPEVLAPEEAWYCPKCQQHREASKQLLLWRLPNILIIQLKRFSFRSFIWRDKINDMVDFPVRNLDLSKFCIGQKDDMQQPPIYDLYAVINHYGGMIGGHYTSYARLPSDKNSQRSDV
;
A
#
# COMPACT_ATOMS: atom_id res chain seq x y z
N MET A 1 10.65 -32.45 11.39
CA MET A 1 9.55 -32.73 10.45
C MET A 1 8.58 -31.57 10.61
N GLN A 2 8.58 -30.63 9.65
CA GLN A 2 7.79 -29.40 9.74
C GLN A 2 6.32 -29.70 9.45
N PRO A 3 5.35 -28.95 10.02
CA PRO A 3 3.97 -29.04 9.62
C PRO A 3 3.87 -28.46 8.21
N GLU A 4 3.43 -29.30 7.30
CA GLU A 4 3.13 -28.96 5.92
C GLU A 4 1.86 -28.10 5.99
N ASP A 5 1.95 -26.82 5.59
CA ASP A 5 0.80 -25.94 5.47
C ASP A 5 -0.17 -26.55 4.46
N LEU A 6 -1.17 -27.29 4.96
CA LEU A 6 -2.29 -27.82 4.19
C LEU A 6 -3.05 -26.63 3.59
N LEU A 7 -2.69 -26.26 2.36
CA LEU A 7 -3.59 -25.55 1.47
C LEU A 7 -4.84 -26.42 1.34
N ALA A 8 -5.97 -25.91 1.83
CA ALA A 8 -7.25 -26.58 1.66
C ALA A 8 -7.54 -26.74 0.17
N ASP A 9 -7.62 -27.99 -0.30
CA ASP A 9 -8.05 -28.33 -1.66
C ASP A 9 -9.52 -27.90 -1.83
N LEU A 10 -9.72 -26.69 -2.35
CA LEU A 10 -11.03 -26.19 -2.71
C LEU A 10 -11.43 -26.77 -4.08
N PRO A 11 -12.65 -27.32 -4.23
CA PRO A 11 -13.20 -27.75 -5.52
C PRO A 11 -13.15 -26.64 -6.59
N GLU A 12 -13.07 -27.00 -7.87
CA GLU A 12 -13.00 -26.04 -8.99
C GLU A 12 -14.22 -25.10 -9.07
N ASP A 13 -15.34 -25.46 -8.44
CA ASP A 13 -16.59 -24.72 -8.37
C ASP A 13 -16.89 -24.12 -6.98
N ALA A 14 -15.91 -24.12 -6.08
CA ALA A 14 -16.09 -23.58 -4.74
C ALA A 14 -15.91 -22.06 -4.70
N THR A 15 -16.88 -21.36 -4.12
CA THR A 15 -16.77 -19.95 -3.76
C THR A 15 -16.48 -19.82 -2.26
N LEU A 16 -15.34 -19.23 -1.90
CA LEU A 16 -15.04 -18.87 -0.51
C LEU A 16 -15.58 -17.47 -0.23
N GLU A 17 -16.59 -17.37 0.63
CA GLU A 17 -17.13 -16.09 1.09
C GLU A 17 -16.66 -15.79 2.52
N LEU A 18 -15.91 -14.70 2.67
CA LEU A 18 -15.57 -14.16 3.99
C LEU A 18 -16.65 -13.16 4.41
N VAL A 19 -17.63 -13.63 5.18
CA VAL A 19 -18.72 -12.79 5.70
C VAL A 19 -18.28 -12.12 7.00
N TRP A 20 -17.98 -10.82 6.92
CA TRP A 20 -17.63 -10.04 8.10
C TRP A 20 -18.89 -9.56 8.84
N LYS A 21 -19.06 -9.98 10.09
CA LYS A 21 -20.23 -9.68 10.92
C LYS A 21 -19.85 -8.76 12.08
N ASN A 22 -19.94 -7.45 11.85
CA ASN A 22 -19.76 -6.44 12.89
C ASN A 22 -21.08 -6.03 13.52
N ASN A 23 -21.71 -6.99 14.17
CA ASN A 23 -22.93 -6.77 14.93
C ASN A 23 -22.80 -7.50 16.25
N GLU A 24 -22.59 -6.74 17.32
CA GLU A 24 -22.44 -7.22 18.70
C GLU A 24 -23.61 -8.08 19.20
N ARG A 25 -24.76 -8.03 18.52
CA ARG A 25 -25.94 -8.84 18.85
C ARG A 25 -25.88 -10.27 18.33
N LEU A 26 -24.90 -10.61 17.48
CA LEU A 26 -24.70 -11.96 16.93
C LEU A 26 -23.76 -12.77 17.83
N LYS A 27 -23.94 -14.10 17.87
CA LYS A 27 -23.10 -14.99 18.70
C LYS A 27 -21.62 -15.02 18.31
N GLU A 28 -21.33 -14.80 17.02
CA GLU A 28 -19.98 -14.77 16.46
C GLU A 28 -19.82 -13.40 15.78
N TYR A 29 -19.31 -12.44 16.54
CA TYR A 29 -19.03 -11.09 16.06
C TYR A 29 -17.57 -10.73 16.33
N VAL A 30 -17.03 -9.86 15.48
CA VAL A 30 -15.72 -9.24 15.70
C VAL A 30 -15.98 -7.74 15.78
N LEU A 31 -15.64 -7.13 16.92
CA LEU A 31 -15.67 -5.69 17.12
C LEU A 31 -14.43 -5.08 16.47
N VAL A 32 -14.63 -4.36 15.36
CA VAL A 32 -13.59 -3.47 14.82
C VAL A 32 -14.03 -2.06 15.14
N SER A 33 -13.35 -1.43 16.09
CA SER A 33 -13.51 0.00 16.32
C SER A 33 -12.78 0.75 15.21
N SER A 34 -13.46 1.67 14.54
CA SER A 34 -12.79 2.66 13.70
C SER A 34 -11.77 3.41 14.54
N LYS A 35 -10.48 3.25 14.24
CA LYS A 35 -9.46 4.13 14.79
C LYS A 35 -9.76 5.53 14.26
N GLU A 36 -9.66 6.56 15.09
CA GLU A 36 -9.62 7.93 14.57
C GLU A 36 -8.49 8.00 13.55
N LEU A 37 -8.81 8.51 12.36
CA LEU A 37 -7.87 8.64 11.28
C LEU A 37 -6.88 9.74 11.65
N GLU A 38 -5.68 9.34 12.04
CA GLU A 38 -4.50 10.21 12.04
C GLU A 38 -4.23 10.60 10.58
N TYR A 39 -4.42 11.88 10.25
CA TYR A 39 -4.07 12.45 8.95
C TYR A 39 -3.26 13.71 9.17
N ASP A 40 -2.29 13.94 8.28
CA ASP A 40 -1.55 15.20 8.17
C ASP A 40 -1.86 15.78 6.79
N GLU A 41 -2.13 17.09 6.72
CA GLU A 41 -2.33 17.79 5.45
C GLU A 41 -0.96 17.93 4.77
N ASP A 42 -0.75 17.26 3.64
CA ASP A 42 0.48 17.43 2.83
C ASP A 42 0.31 18.65 1.89
N PRO A 43 1.01 19.78 2.13
CA PRO A 43 0.94 20.95 1.27
C PRO A 43 1.48 20.68 -0.15
N GLY A 44 2.32 19.64 -0.35
CA GLY A 44 2.77 19.19 -1.66
C GLY A 44 1.67 18.55 -2.51
N SER A 45 0.61 18.02 -1.87
CA SER A 45 -0.55 17.43 -2.56
C SER A 45 -1.31 18.44 -3.43
N LEU A 46 -1.19 19.74 -3.13
CA LEU A 46 -1.89 20.81 -3.84
C LEU A 46 -1.29 21.10 -5.22
N SER A 47 -0.01 20.81 -5.44
CA SER A 47 0.72 21.25 -6.65
C SER A 47 0.68 20.25 -7.82
N GLU A 48 0.46 18.95 -7.57
CA GLU A 48 0.67 17.92 -8.61
C GLU A 48 -0.63 17.41 -9.28
N THR A 49 -1.81 17.67 -8.72
CA THR A 49 -3.10 17.18 -9.27
C THR A 49 -3.64 17.94 -10.48
N ALA A 50 -2.85 18.79 -11.15
CA ALA A 50 -3.34 19.65 -12.24
C ALA A 50 -3.00 19.17 -13.66
N ARG A 51 -2.60 17.91 -13.87
CA ARG A 51 -2.41 17.36 -15.22
C ARG A 51 -3.03 15.97 -15.31
N ALA A 52 -3.85 15.75 -16.34
CA ALA A 52 -4.23 14.43 -16.82
C ALA A 52 -2.94 13.70 -17.25
N GLY A 53 -2.26 13.13 -16.26
CA GLY A 53 -0.98 12.46 -16.40
C GLY A 53 -1.19 10.95 -16.34
N HIS A 54 -0.47 10.24 -17.19
CA HIS A 54 -0.28 8.82 -17.03
C HIS A 54 0.62 8.59 -15.79
N PHE A 55 0.04 8.08 -14.70
CA PHE A 55 0.76 7.79 -13.46
C PHE A 55 1.12 6.31 -13.40
N THR A 56 2.32 6.01 -12.90
CA THR A 56 2.82 4.64 -12.74
C THR A 56 3.17 4.38 -11.28
N LEU A 57 3.10 3.11 -10.85
CA LEU A 57 3.54 2.70 -9.52
C LEU A 57 5.02 3.06 -9.27
N GLU A 58 5.86 2.98 -10.31
CA GLU A 58 7.25 3.41 -10.23
C GLU A 58 7.39 4.89 -9.86
N GLN A 59 6.59 5.77 -10.47
CA GLN A 59 6.59 7.19 -10.10
C GLN A 59 6.16 7.36 -8.64
N CYS A 60 5.16 6.62 -8.16
CA CYS A 60 4.76 6.66 -6.75
C CYS A 60 5.90 6.20 -5.81
N LEU A 61 6.64 5.15 -6.17
CA LEU A 61 7.77 4.66 -5.38
C LEU A 61 8.96 5.64 -5.39
N ASN A 62 9.20 6.30 -6.53
CA ASN A 62 10.18 7.38 -6.62
C ASN A 62 9.80 8.57 -5.72
N LEU A 63 8.52 8.97 -5.71
CA LEU A 63 8.03 10.02 -4.80
C LEU A 63 8.18 9.59 -3.34
N PHE A 64 7.82 8.35 -3.02
CA PHE A 64 7.93 7.82 -1.65
C PHE A 64 9.38 7.81 -1.12
N THR A 65 10.36 7.59 -1.99
CA THR A 65 11.79 7.51 -1.61
C THR A 65 12.57 8.80 -1.85
N ARG A 66 11.90 9.86 -2.32
CA ARG A 66 12.50 11.16 -2.56
C ARG A 66 12.83 11.85 -1.22
N PRO A 67 14.01 12.51 -1.10
CA PRO A 67 14.27 13.39 0.03
C PRO A 67 13.26 14.54 0.06
N GLU A 68 12.64 14.76 1.21
CA GLU A 68 11.75 15.87 1.51
C GLU A 68 12.37 16.77 2.58
N VAL A 69 11.99 18.04 2.62
CA VAL A 69 12.34 18.94 3.71
C VAL A 69 11.14 19.00 4.64
N LEU A 70 11.36 18.71 5.93
CA LEU A 70 10.29 18.75 6.93
C LEU A 70 9.73 20.17 7.03
N ALA A 71 8.40 20.26 7.12
CA ALA A 71 7.74 21.54 7.35
C ALA A 71 8.20 22.14 8.70
N PRO A 72 8.13 23.47 8.89
CA PRO A 72 8.52 24.11 10.15
C PRO A 72 7.83 23.51 11.38
N GLU A 73 6.59 23.06 11.24
CA GLU A 73 5.78 22.43 12.28
C GLU A 73 6.28 21.01 12.63
N GLU A 74 6.98 20.37 11.71
CA GLU A 74 7.60 19.05 11.84
C GLU A 74 9.12 19.13 12.04
N ALA A 75 9.65 20.31 12.35
CA ALA A 75 11.08 20.55 12.45
C ALA A 75 11.76 19.52 13.38
N TRP A 76 12.91 19.01 12.96
CA TRP A 76 13.64 17.99 13.70
C TRP A 76 14.38 18.61 14.89
N TYR A 77 14.22 18.02 16.08
CA TYR A 77 15.01 18.42 17.25
C TYR A 77 16.45 17.94 17.13
N CYS A 78 17.37 18.87 16.87
CA CYS A 78 18.79 18.54 16.74
C CYS A 78 19.44 18.39 18.13
N PRO A 79 19.92 17.20 18.53
CA PRO A 79 20.51 16.99 19.86
C PRO A 79 21.84 17.74 20.05
N LYS A 80 22.53 18.10 18.96
CA LYS A 80 23.78 18.89 19.01
C LYS A 80 23.52 20.38 19.18
N CYS A 81 22.50 20.92 18.53
CA CYS A 81 22.15 22.34 18.60
C CYS A 81 21.18 22.65 19.74
N GLN A 82 20.55 21.61 20.31
CA GLN A 82 19.51 21.69 21.34
C GLN A 82 18.30 22.57 20.96
N GLN A 83 17.94 22.55 19.67
CA GLN A 83 16.79 23.29 19.13
C GLN A 83 16.19 22.57 17.93
N HIS A 84 14.93 22.88 17.62
CA HIS A 84 14.29 22.46 16.37
C HIS A 84 14.96 23.13 15.17
N ARG A 85 15.20 22.35 14.12
CA ARG A 85 15.77 22.81 12.85
C ARG A 85 15.08 22.13 11.68
N GLU A 86 15.02 22.86 10.57
CA GLU A 86 14.71 22.27 9.28
C GLU A 86 15.73 21.16 8.99
N ALA A 87 15.22 19.99 8.61
CA ALA A 87 16.01 18.84 8.26
C ALA A 87 15.43 18.22 7.00
N SER A 88 16.30 17.62 6.19
CA SER A 88 15.84 16.75 5.13
C SER A 88 15.62 15.34 5.67
N LYS A 89 14.48 14.76 5.35
CA LYS A 89 14.09 13.39 5.66
C LYS A 89 14.02 12.61 4.36
N GLN A 90 14.50 11.37 4.38
CA GLN A 90 14.36 10.45 3.25
C GLN A 90 13.94 9.08 3.78
N LEU A 91 12.94 8.48 3.15
CA LEU A 91 12.55 7.09 3.41
C LEU A 91 13.22 6.18 2.38
N LEU A 92 13.76 5.06 2.85
CA LEU A 92 14.46 4.07 2.02
C LEU A 92 14.01 2.66 2.42
N LEU A 93 13.99 1.73 1.46
CA LEU A 93 13.63 0.34 1.73
C LEU A 93 14.90 -0.45 2.07
N TRP A 94 14.99 -0.94 3.31
CA TRP A 94 16.17 -1.71 3.75
C TRP A 94 16.04 -3.21 3.42
N ARG A 95 14.87 -3.79 3.68
CA ARG A 95 14.56 -5.20 3.40
C ARG A 95 13.14 -5.30 2.89
N LEU A 96 12.91 -6.17 1.92
CA LEU A 96 11.59 -6.42 1.36
C LEU A 96 11.02 -7.75 1.86
N PRO A 97 9.72 -7.82 2.21
CA PRO A 97 9.08 -9.03 2.70
C PRO A 97 8.70 -9.99 1.56
N ASN A 98 8.48 -11.28 1.85
CA ASN A 98 7.99 -12.24 0.85
C ASN A 98 6.62 -11.85 0.29
N ILE A 99 5.77 -11.24 1.12
CA ILE A 99 4.46 -10.68 0.72
C ILE A 99 4.53 -9.18 0.92
N LEU A 100 4.51 -8.44 -0.19
CA LEU A 100 4.53 -6.99 -0.19
C LEU A 100 3.12 -6.43 -0.35
N ILE A 101 2.74 -5.52 0.55
CA ILE A 101 1.49 -4.76 0.47
C ILE A 101 1.83 -3.33 0.09
N ILE A 102 1.23 -2.85 -1.00
CA ILE A 102 1.38 -1.46 -1.45
C ILE A 102 0.02 -0.78 -1.33
N GLN A 103 -0.05 0.27 -0.52
CA GLN A 103 -1.23 1.11 -0.38
C GLN A 103 -1.01 2.44 -1.11
N LEU A 104 -1.87 2.73 -2.08
CA LEU A 104 -1.93 4.06 -2.68
C LEU A 104 -2.70 5.00 -1.74
N LYS A 105 -2.05 6.09 -1.29
CA LYS A 105 -2.64 7.12 -0.42
C LYS A 105 -3.63 7.99 -1.20
N ARG A 106 -4.80 7.43 -1.55
CA ARG A 106 -5.81 8.09 -2.40
C ARG A 106 -6.71 9.07 -1.68
N PHE A 107 -6.78 9.02 -0.35
CA PHE A 107 -7.64 9.93 0.41
C PHE A 107 -6.81 11.10 0.91
N SER A 108 -7.22 12.30 0.53
CA SER A 108 -6.61 13.54 0.97
C SER A 108 -7.62 14.33 1.80
N PHE A 109 -7.18 14.73 2.98
CA PHE A 109 -7.90 15.60 3.87
C PHE A 109 -7.29 16.99 3.65
N ARG A 110 -7.89 17.78 2.76
CA ARG A 110 -7.40 19.14 2.42
C ARG A 110 -8.04 20.23 3.29
N SER A 111 -9.16 19.91 3.94
CA SER A 111 -9.86 20.72 4.94
C SER A 111 -11.04 19.92 5.51
N PHE A 112 -11.61 20.34 6.65
CA PHE A 112 -12.83 19.77 7.26
C PHE A 112 -14.00 19.65 6.26
N ILE A 113 -14.09 20.58 5.31
CA ILE A 113 -15.17 20.66 4.30
C ILE A 113 -14.80 19.95 3.00
N TRP A 114 -13.51 19.88 2.65
CA TRP A 114 -13.01 19.35 1.37
C TRP A 114 -12.18 18.09 1.61
N ARG A 115 -12.90 16.97 1.67
CA ARG A 115 -12.35 15.63 1.77
C ARG A 115 -12.45 14.98 0.41
N ASP A 116 -11.32 14.68 -0.22
CA ASP A 116 -11.28 14.26 -1.62
C ASP A 116 -10.60 12.90 -1.80
N LYS A 117 -10.99 12.20 -2.87
CA LYS A 117 -10.40 10.93 -3.28
C LYS A 117 -9.73 11.13 -4.64
N ILE A 118 -8.43 10.86 -4.68
CA ILE A 118 -7.65 10.80 -5.92
C ILE A 118 -8.11 9.58 -6.71
N ASN A 119 -8.88 9.84 -7.77
CA ASN A 119 -9.41 8.81 -8.68
C ASN A 119 -8.49 8.56 -9.89
N ASP A 120 -7.34 9.23 -9.96
CA ASP A 120 -6.39 9.07 -11.06
C ASP A 120 -5.93 7.61 -11.19
N MET A 121 -5.89 7.13 -12.43
CA MET A 121 -5.40 5.79 -12.73
C MET A 121 -3.91 5.72 -12.45
N VAL A 122 -3.48 4.66 -11.77
CA VAL A 122 -2.07 4.34 -11.56
C VAL A 122 -1.82 3.02 -12.23
N ASP A 123 -0.94 3.02 -13.23
CA ASP A 123 -0.53 1.81 -13.93
C ASP A 123 0.51 1.08 -13.09
N PHE A 124 0.23 -0.20 -12.81
CA PHE A 124 1.10 -1.07 -12.05
C PHE A 124 1.31 -2.39 -12.80
N PRO A 125 2.53 -2.95 -12.77
CA PRO A 125 2.79 -4.24 -13.38
C PRO A 125 2.08 -5.33 -12.59
N VAL A 126 1.42 -6.24 -13.31
CA VAL A 126 0.89 -7.47 -12.74
C VAL A 126 2.03 -8.47 -12.48
N ARG A 127 3.06 -8.45 -13.32
CA ARG A 127 4.18 -9.39 -13.29
C ARG A 127 5.50 -8.66 -13.22
N ASN A 128 6.48 -9.32 -12.61
CA ASN A 128 7.86 -8.90 -12.64
C ASN A 128 8.08 -7.45 -12.16
N LEU A 129 7.39 -7.04 -11.08
CA LEU A 129 7.67 -5.79 -10.40
C LEU A 129 9.05 -5.88 -9.74
N ASP A 130 10.06 -5.29 -10.38
CA ASP A 130 11.42 -5.24 -9.85
C ASP A 130 11.60 -4.05 -8.89
N LEU A 131 11.88 -4.35 -7.62
CA LEU A 131 12.13 -3.36 -6.57
C LEU A 131 13.61 -3.20 -6.23
N SER A 132 14.52 -3.79 -7.01
CA SER A 132 15.97 -3.75 -6.78
C SER A 132 16.52 -2.32 -6.66
N LYS A 133 15.94 -1.37 -7.42
CA LYS A 133 16.35 0.04 -7.40
C LYS A 133 15.97 0.77 -6.11
N PHE A 134 14.91 0.32 -5.43
CA PHE A 134 14.40 0.95 -4.23
C PHE A 134 14.92 0.30 -2.94
N CYS A 135 15.39 -0.95 -3.03
CA CYS A 135 16.00 -1.66 -1.92
C CYS A 135 17.49 -1.32 -1.79
N ILE A 136 17.88 -0.75 -0.64
CA ILE A 136 19.27 -0.37 -0.35
C ILE A 136 20.02 -1.38 0.52
N GLY A 137 19.31 -2.25 1.25
CA GLY A 137 19.94 -3.21 2.15
C GLY A 137 20.23 -4.54 1.47
N GLN A 138 21.26 -5.23 1.97
CA GLN A 138 21.59 -6.63 1.65
C GLN A 138 21.72 -6.98 0.17
N LYS A 139 22.13 -6.04 -0.70
CA LYS A 139 22.30 -6.29 -2.14
C LYS A 139 23.22 -7.47 -2.45
N ASP A 140 24.26 -7.66 -1.65
CA ASP A 140 25.25 -8.73 -1.82
C ASP A 140 24.81 -10.09 -1.23
N ASP A 141 23.85 -10.09 -0.29
CA ASP A 141 23.31 -11.30 0.35
C ASP A 141 22.06 -11.83 -0.37
N MET A 142 21.43 -11.03 -1.23
CA MET A 142 20.24 -11.45 -1.97
C MET A 142 20.63 -12.43 -3.08
N GLN A 143 20.40 -13.72 -2.85
CA GLN A 143 20.58 -14.78 -3.85
C GLN A 143 19.68 -14.62 -5.08
N GLN A 144 18.60 -13.83 -4.98
CA GLN A 144 17.66 -13.54 -6.05
C GLN A 144 17.22 -12.07 -6.00
N PRO A 145 16.99 -11.42 -7.15
CA PRO A 145 16.45 -10.06 -7.19
C PRO A 145 15.03 -10.01 -6.59
N PRO A 146 14.65 -8.92 -5.90
CA PRO A 146 13.33 -8.75 -5.29
C PRO A 146 12.26 -8.41 -6.34
N ILE A 147 11.88 -9.46 -7.08
CA ILE A 147 10.88 -9.41 -8.14
C ILE A 147 9.55 -9.93 -7.59
N TYR A 148 8.49 -9.14 -7.76
CA TYR A 148 7.15 -9.46 -7.27
C TYR A 148 6.15 -9.64 -8.39
N ASP A 149 5.24 -10.59 -8.20
CA ASP A 149 4.04 -10.76 -9.01
C ASP A 149 2.81 -10.39 -8.19
N LEU A 150 1.92 -9.61 -8.79
CA LEU A 150 0.64 -9.27 -8.20
C LEU A 150 -0.20 -10.54 -8.00
N TYR A 151 -0.78 -10.66 -6.80
CA TYR A 151 -1.69 -11.76 -6.49
C TYR A 151 -3.06 -11.27 -6.03
N ALA A 152 -3.18 -10.04 -5.51
CA ALA A 152 -4.46 -9.47 -5.11
C ALA A 152 -4.47 -7.95 -5.22
N VAL A 153 -5.66 -7.38 -5.44
CA VAL A 153 -5.94 -5.95 -5.45
C VAL A 153 -7.22 -5.70 -4.66
N ILE A 154 -7.20 -4.69 -3.79
CA ILE A 154 -8.40 -4.16 -3.14
C ILE A 154 -8.80 -2.88 -3.87
N ASN A 155 -10.02 -2.86 -4.40
CA ASN A 155 -10.58 -1.71 -5.10
C ASN A 155 -11.54 -0.96 -4.18
N HIS A 156 -11.61 0.36 -4.33
CA HIS A 156 -12.58 1.21 -3.66
C HIS A 156 -13.35 2.05 -4.67
N TYR A 157 -14.68 1.94 -4.65
CA TYR A 157 -15.59 2.76 -5.46
C TYR A 157 -16.35 3.74 -4.57
N GLY A 158 -16.71 4.90 -5.10
CA GLY A 158 -17.34 5.97 -4.32
C GLY A 158 -16.33 6.88 -3.61
N GLY A 159 -16.86 7.74 -2.76
CA GLY A 159 -16.13 8.81 -2.06
C GLY A 159 -15.74 8.41 -0.64
N MET A 160 -15.13 9.35 0.08
CA MET A 160 -14.57 9.04 1.41
C MET A 160 -15.62 8.79 2.50
N ILE A 161 -16.81 9.41 2.39
CA ILE A 161 -17.90 9.29 3.38
C ILE A 161 -18.77 8.06 3.10
N GLY A 162 -18.70 7.51 1.90
CA GLY A 162 -19.50 6.36 1.47
C GLY A 162 -18.96 5.76 0.18
N GLY A 163 -18.72 4.46 0.23
CA GLY A 163 -18.12 3.73 -0.87
C GLY A 163 -18.29 2.22 -0.72
N HIS A 164 -17.72 1.49 -1.66
CA HIS A 164 -17.81 0.04 -1.73
C HIS A 164 -16.43 -0.55 -2.03
N TYR A 165 -16.02 -1.50 -1.20
CA TYR A 165 -14.77 -2.23 -1.39
C TYR A 165 -15.04 -3.55 -2.09
N THR A 166 -14.23 -3.86 -3.11
CA THR A 166 -14.18 -5.18 -3.75
C THR A 166 -12.74 -5.65 -3.81
N SER A 167 -12.52 -6.92 -4.11
CA SER A 167 -11.17 -7.46 -4.29
C SER A 167 -11.08 -8.38 -5.49
N TYR A 168 -9.97 -8.27 -6.20
CA TYR A 168 -9.49 -9.31 -7.10
C TYR A 168 -8.41 -10.10 -6.38
N ALA A 169 -8.45 -11.42 -6.47
CA ALA A 169 -7.40 -12.28 -5.95
C ALA A 169 -7.18 -13.43 -6.92
N ARG A 170 -5.91 -13.80 -7.10
CA ARG A 170 -5.47 -14.95 -7.87
C ARG A 170 -5.27 -16.12 -6.91
N LEU A 171 -5.98 -17.22 -7.15
CA LEU A 171 -5.77 -18.46 -6.42
C LEU A 171 -4.38 -19.02 -6.74
N PRO A 172 -3.61 -19.47 -5.73
CA PRO A 172 -2.46 -20.32 -5.98
C PRO A 172 -2.96 -21.61 -6.64
N SER A 173 -2.47 -21.95 -7.82
CA SER A 173 -2.65 -23.29 -8.36
C SER A 173 -1.31 -23.83 -8.84
N ASP A 174 -1.11 -25.14 -8.71
CA ASP A 174 0.12 -25.84 -9.10
C ASP A 174 0.53 -25.58 -10.57
N LYS A 175 -0.42 -25.16 -11.42
CA LYS A 175 -0.20 -24.91 -12.85
C LYS A 175 0.00 -23.42 -13.21
N ASN A 176 -0.42 -22.47 -12.37
CA ASN A 176 -0.40 -21.02 -12.65
C ASN A 176 0.70 -20.23 -11.88
N SER A 177 1.56 -20.92 -11.14
CA SER A 177 2.67 -20.30 -10.41
C SER A 177 3.78 -19.76 -11.33
N GLN A 178 3.85 -20.21 -12.60
CA GLN A 178 4.97 -19.88 -13.51
C GLN A 178 4.61 -19.13 -14.79
N ARG A 179 3.32 -19.01 -15.14
CA ARG A 179 2.85 -18.22 -16.28
C ARG A 179 1.46 -17.73 -15.94
N SER A 180 1.25 -16.43 -15.85
CA SER A 180 -0.10 -15.93 -15.65
C SER A 180 -0.25 -14.53 -16.23
N ASP A 181 -0.96 -14.48 -17.33
CA ASP A 181 -1.55 -13.26 -17.86
C ASP A 181 -2.68 -12.83 -16.91
N VAL A 182 -2.85 -11.52 -16.76
CA VAL A 182 -3.99 -10.86 -16.09
C VAL A 182 -4.66 -9.98 -17.12
#